data_AF-A0A432QFA6-F1
#
_entry.id   AF-A0A432QFA6-F1
#
_cell.length_a   1.000
_cell.length_b   1.000
_cell.length_c   1.000
_cell.angle_alpha   90.00
_cell.angle_beta   90.00
_cell.angle_gamma   90.00
#
_symmetry.space_group_name_H-M   'P 1'
#
loop_
_entity.id
_entity.type
_entity.pdbx_description
1 polymer ?
#
loop_
_entity_poly.entity_id
_entity_poly.type
_entity_poly.pdbx_seq_one_letter_code
_entity_poly.pdbx_strand_id
1 'polypeptide(L)' 'MEEANKPLDIDAVVASAGGQADMAAQIYAASMLAIEVDTPPEERYMSELASRLNLHPEVVAHIQQALDAA' A
#
# COMPACT_ATOMS: atom_id res chain seq x y z
N MET A 1 19.05 7.08 17.87
CA MET A 1 17.66 6.62 17.69
C MET A 1 16.97 7.67 16.83
N GLU A 2 17.12 7.59 15.51
CA GLU A 2 16.55 8.58 14.55
C GLU A 2 16.05 7.86 13.28
N GLU A 3 15.48 6.66 13.41
CA GLU A 3 14.89 5.97 12.25
C GLU A 3 13.40 6.26 12.07
N ALA A 4 12.72 6.81 13.08
CA ALA A 4 11.29 7.12 13.05
C ALA A 4 10.91 8.40 12.28
N ASN A 5 11.90 9.19 11.82
CA ASN A 5 11.69 10.47 11.11
C ASN A 5 12.09 10.43 9.63
N LYS A 6 12.48 9.26 9.09
CA LYS A 6 12.63 9.15 7.65
C LYS A 6 11.21 9.08 7.07
N PRO A 7 10.85 9.97 6.11
CA PRO A 7 9.65 9.77 5.31
C PRO A 7 9.69 8.32 4.82
N LEU A 8 8.60 7.57 5.04
CA LEU A 8 8.51 6.20 4.56
C LEU A 8 8.91 6.23 3.07
N ASP A 9 10.00 5.56 2.73
CA ASP A 9 10.52 5.55 1.37
C ASP A 9 9.65 4.60 0.55
N ILE A 10 8.52 5.13 0.11
CA ILE A 10 7.58 4.38 -0.71
C ILE A 10 8.25 3.97 -2.04
N ASP A 11 9.32 4.63 -2.50
CA ASP A 11 10.08 4.19 -3.68
C ASP A 11 10.87 2.93 -3.37
N ALA A 12 11.48 2.84 -2.18
CA ALA A 12 12.14 1.61 -1.74
C ALA A 12 11.14 0.45 -1.57
N VAL A 13 9.94 0.73 -1.05
CA VAL A 13 8.86 -0.26 -0.94
C VAL A 13 8.39 -0.72 -2.33
N VAL A 14 8.17 0.21 -3.27
CA VAL A 14 7.80 -0.11 -4.66
C VAL A 14 8.91 -0.86 -5.39
N ALA A 15 10.17 -0.48 -5.19
CA ALA A 15 11.33 -1.16 -5.77
C ALA A 15 11.45 -2.61 -5.26
N SER A 16 11.03 -2.88 -4.01
CA SER A 16 11.00 -4.24 -3.47
C SER A 16 10.02 -5.17 -4.20
N ALA A 17 8.98 -4.60 -4.85
CA ALA A 17 8.09 -5.37 -5.71
C ALA A 17 8.79 -5.88 -6.97
N GLY A 18 9.92 -5.29 -7.36
CA GLY A 18 10.69 -5.73 -8.54
C GLY A 18 9.92 -5.66 -9.86
N GLY A 19 8.85 -4.86 -9.93
CA GLY A 19 7.93 -4.80 -11.07
C GLY A 19 6.96 -5.99 -11.17
N GLN A 20 6.88 -6.85 -10.15
CA GLN A 20 5.94 -7.97 -10.10
C GLN A 20 4.60 -7.51 -9.54
N ALA A 21 3.54 -7.64 -10.34
CA ALA A 21 2.19 -7.22 -9.97
C ALA A 21 1.69 -7.92 -8.68
N ASP A 22 2.00 -9.21 -8.50
CA ASP A 22 1.61 -9.97 -7.31
C ASP A 22 2.28 -9.44 -6.04
N MET A 23 3.56 -9.07 -6.11
CA MET A 23 4.28 -8.51 -4.97
C MET A 23 3.77 -7.11 -4.63
N ALA A 24 3.48 -6.30 -5.65
CA ALA A 24 2.86 -4.99 -5.46
C ALA A 24 1.50 -5.11 -4.76
N ALA A 25 0.67 -6.08 -5.15
CA ALA A 25 -0.61 -6.36 -4.50
C ALA A 25 -0.42 -6.80 -3.02
N GLN A 26 0.56 -7.66 -2.75
CA GLN A 26 0.88 -8.11 -1.37
C GLN A 26 1.34 -6.96 -0.48
N ILE A 27 2.20 -6.08 -0.99
CA ILE A 27 2.66 -4.90 -0.26
C ILE A 27 1.47 -3.99 0.07
N TYR A 28 0.60 -3.71 -0.89
CA TYR A 28 -0.60 -2.91 -0.67
C TYR A 28 -1.51 -3.52 0.41
N ALA A 29 -1.77 -4.83 0.33
CA ALA A 29 -2.56 -5.54 1.34
C ALA A 29 -1.90 -5.51 2.73
N ALA A 30 -0.59 -5.73 2.81
CA ALA A 30 0.15 -5.69 4.06
C ALA A 30 0.14 -4.28 4.68
N SER A 31 0.28 -3.22 3.88
CA SER A 31 0.16 -1.84 4.34
C SER A 31 -1.22 -1.53 4.88
N MET A 32 -2.28 -2.03 4.24
CA MET A 32 -3.66 -1.85 4.70
C MET A 32 -3.96 -2.61 6.00
N LEU A 33 -3.33 -3.76 6.20
CA LEU A 33 -3.42 -4.49 7.48
C LEU A 33 -2.61 -3.82 8.60
N ALA A 34 -1.52 -3.13 8.24
CA ALA A 34 -0.65 -2.46 9.20
C ALA A 34 -1.13 -1.05 9.59
N ILE A 35 -1.93 -0.41 8.73
CA ILE A 35 -2.47 0.94 8.92
C ILE A 35 -3.99 0.82 9.03
N GLU A 36 -4.55 1.21 10.17
CA GLU A 36 -6.00 1.43 10.26
C GLU A 36 -6.34 2.62 9.36
N VAL A 37 -7.05 2.38 8.25
CA VAL A 37 -7.46 3.44 7.32
C VAL A 37 -8.79 4.01 7.78
N ASP A 38 -8.75 4.89 8.78
CA ASP A 38 -9.94 5.50 9.37
C ASP A 38 -10.02 7.02 9.16
N THR A 39 -8.89 7.62 8.76
CA THR A 39 -8.78 9.06 8.56
C THR A 39 -8.48 9.44 7.09
N PRO A 40 -8.91 10.63 6.64
CA PRO A 40 -8.63 11.11 5.28
C PRO A 40 -7.14 11.16 4.88
N PRO A 41 -6.18 11.45 5.80
CA PRO A 41 -4.76 11.31 5.52
C PRO A 41 -4.30 9.89 5.17
N GLU A 42 -4.84 8.87 5.82
CA GLU A 42 -4.48 7.46 5.55
C GLU A 42 -5.04 6.99 4.21
N GLU A 43 -6.28 7.37 3.89
CA GLU A 43 -6.86 7.12 2.56
C GLU A 43 -5.98 7.71 1.46
N ARG A 44 -5.49 8.95 1.65
CA ARG A 44 -4.56 9.58 0.70
C ARG A 44 -3.26 8.80 0.59
N TYR A 45 -2.67 8.39 1.71
CA TYR A 45 -1.46 7.58 1.72
C TYR A 45 -1.65 6.27 0.93
N MET A 46 -2.76 5.55 1.18
CA MET A 46 -3.06 4.31 0.46
C MET A 46 -3.28 4.54 -1.03
N SER A 47 -3.94 5.65 -1.40
CA SER A 47 -4.10 6.03 -2.81
C SER A 47 -2.76 6.34 -3.50
N GLU A 48 -1.84 7.03 -2.81
CA GLU A 48 -0.50 7.32 -3.31
C GLU A 48 0.32 6.03 -3.46
N LEU A 49 0.22 5.12 -2.48
CA LEU A 49 0.89 3.83 -2.51
C LEU A 49 0.41 2.99 -3.71
N ALA A 50 -0.90 2.88 -3.94
CA ALA A 50 -1.45 2.16 -5.07
C ALA A 50 -0.96 2.71 -6.43
N SER A 51 -0.94 4.04 -6.57
CA SER A 51 -0.45 4.72 -7.77
C SER A 51 1.03 4.41 -8.03
N ARG A 52 1.86 4.47 -6.99
CA ARG A 52 3.31 4.22 -7.11
C ARG A 52 3.65 2.75 -7.35
N LEU A 53 2.85 1.84 -6.80
CA LEU A 53 2.90 0.40 -7.09
C LEU A 53 2.34 0.05 -8.47
N ASN A 54 1.80 1.03 -9.21
CA ASN A 54 1.17 0.88 -10.51
C ASN A 54 0.04 -0.18 -10.49
N LEU A 55 -0.72 -0.20 -9.39
CA LEU A 55 -1.86 -1.11 -9.25
C LEU A 55 -3.07 -0.57 -9.99
N HIS A 56 -3.71 -1.43 -10.78
CA HIS A 56 -4.96 -1.09 -11.43
C HIS A 56 -6.07 -0.89 -10.36
N PRO A 57 -6.99 0.08 -10.54
CA PRO A 57 -8.06 0.32 -9.57
C PRO A 57 -8.91 -0.92 -9.25
N GLU A 58 -9.08 -1.83 -10.22
CA GLU A 58 -9.79 -3.09 -10.00
C GLU A 58 -9.04 -4.03 -9.04
N VAL A 59 -7.71 -4.07 -9.09
CA VAL A 59 -6.88 -4.88 -8.17
C VAL A 59 -6.97 -4.31 -6.76
N VAL A 60 -6.90 -2.99 -6.63
CA VAL A 60 -7.08 -2.28 -5.35
C VAL A 60 -8.44 -2.61 -4.73
N ALA A 61 -9.52 -2.47 -5.51
CA ALA A 61 -10.87 -2.78 -5.06
C ALA A 61 -11.01 -4.25 -4.64
N HIS A 62 -10.40 -5.17 -5.38
CA HIS A 62 -10.43 -6.59 -5.04
C HIS A 62 -9.72 -6.89 -3.73
N ILE A 63 -8.55 -6.28 -3.47
CA ILE A 63 -7.81 -6.43 -2.22
C ILE A 63 -8.62 -5.87 -1.04
N GLN A 64 -9.20 -4.68 -1.18
CA GLN A 64 -10.04 -4.07 -0.15
C GLN A 64 -11.22 -4.98 0.20
N GLN A 65 -11.94 -5.47 -0.83
CA GLN A 65 -13.07 -6.39 -0.63
C GLN A 65 -12.66 -7.70 0.04
N ALA A 66 -11.49 -8.25 -0.32
CA ALA A 66 -10.98 -9.47 0.29
C ALA A 66 -10.62 -9.29 1.77
N LEU A 67 -10.15 -8.10 2.16
CA LEU A 67 -9.79 -7.76 3.54
C LEU A 67 -11.01 -7.40 4.39
N ASP A 68 -12.00 -6.70 3.83
CA ASP A 68 -13.24 -6.38 4.53
C ASP A 68 -14.10 -7.63 4.82
N ALA A 69 -13.91 -8.70 4.05
CA ALA A 69 -14.62 -9.98 4.18
C ALA A 69 -13.94 -10.98 5.14
N ALA A 70 -12.74 -10.68 5.64
CA ALA A 70 -11.94 -11.53 6.52
C ALA A 70 -12.22 -11.27 8.00
#